data_AF-A0A660MWM5-F1
#
_entry.id   AF-A0A660MWM5-F1
#
_cell.length_a   1.000
_cell.length_b   1.000
_cell.length_c   1.000
_cell.angle_alpha   90.00
_cell.angle_beta   90.00
_cell.angle_gamma   90.00
#
_symmetry.space_group_name_H-M   'P 1'
#
loop_
_entity.id
_entity.type
_entity.pdbx_description
1 polymer ?
#
loop_
_entity_poly.entity_id
_entity_poly.type
_entity_poly.pdbx_seq_one_letter_code
_entity_poly.pdbx_strand_id
1 'polypeptide(L)'
;MFLGELKNFSKQNWWIYLLLMISIVIVYVTGKGNIAEILILFIANFLGNLFIMVMQSNYTSGDSKIGAIYHLSSTLIFTLISIYGLIYLGKYQYIIWQICYLIASIKAFTFYNFGKDIKIFNEYFLGALNVFLIFLYIYFGTNGLNIGGNEIIFSVGFEGIIMALGFSFVTTGLVSTKDKFRYWTNLVGIIFIIIGSLYGVVMGYFGGKIDGVSLGYFILTMTTFVFYLKLLKNYLK
;
A
#
# COMPACT_ATOMS: atom_id res chain seq x y z
N MET A 1 -0.16 -16.63 -18.76
CA MET A 1 0.57 -16.79 -17.49
C MET A 1 0.01 -15.86 -16.41
N PHE A 2 0.17 -14.53 -16.53
CA PHE A 2 -0.36 -13.53 -15.58
C PHE A 2 -1.85 -13.77 -15.20
N LEU A 3 -2.79 -13.67 -16.15
CA LEU A 3 -4.23 -13.89 -15.89
C LEU A 3 -4.57 -15.29 -15.36
N GLY A 4 -3.74 -16.29 -15.67
CA GLY A 4 -3.91 -17.66 -15.16
C GLY A 4 -3.65 -17.74 -13.66
N GLU A 5 -2.56 -17.12 -13.20
CA GLU A 5 -2.24 -17.02 -11.78
C GLU A 5 -3.27 -16.20 -11.01
N LEU A 6 -3.74 -15.08 -11.59
CA LEU A 6 -4.83 -14.31 -10.98
C LEU A 6 -6.06 -15.18 -10.79
N LYS A 7 -6.48 -15.90 -11.84
CA LYS A 7 -7.66 -16.80 -11.80
C LYS A 7 -7.49 -17.90 -10.74
N ASN A 8 -6.31 -18.51 -10.64
CA ASN A 8 -6.04 -19.56 -9.66
C ASN A 8 -6.07 -19.00 -8.23
N PHE A 9 -5.41 -17.85 -8.00
CA PHE A 9 -5.43 -17.15 -6.72
C PHE A 9 -6.85 -16.76 -6.31
N SER A 10 -7.64 -16.20 -7.23
CA SER A 10 -9.03 -15.81 -7.00
C SER A 10 -9.92 -16.97 -6.59
N LYS A 11 -9.72 -18.15 -7.18
CA LYS A 11 -10.46 -19.36 -6.79
C LYS A 11 -10.14 -19.79 -5.36
N GLN A 12 -8.86 -19.77 -4.99
CA GLN A 12 -8.40 -20.20 -3.66
C GLN A 12 -8.70 -19.18 -2.55
N ASN A 13 -8.86 -17.91 -2.92
CA ASN A 13 -9.07 -16.80 -1.99
C ASN A 13 -10.34 -16.00 -2.35
N TRP A 14 -11.40 -16.70 -2.75
CA TRP A 14 -12.68 -16.11 -3.18
C TRP A 14 -13.31 -15.19 -2.12
N TRP A 15 -13.03 -15.45 -0.84
CA TRP A 15 -13.51 -14.68 0.31
C TRP A 15 -13.09 -13.19 0.25
N ILE A 16 -12.00 -12.86 -0.43
CA ILE A 16 -11.53 -11.49 -0.66
C ILE A 16 -12.58 -10.66 -1.42
N TYR A 17 -13.30 -11.28 -2.36
CA TYR A 17 -14.37 -10.61 -3.12
C TYR A 17 -15.64 -10.41 -2.30
N LEU A 18 -15.92 -11.31 -1.35
CA LEU A 18 -17.04 -11.14 -0.41
C LEU A 18 -16.78 -9.93 0.50
N LEU A 19 -15.56 -9.77 1.00
CA LEU A 19 -15.16 -8.58 1.76
C LEU A 19 -15.26 -7.31 0.91
N LEU A 20 -14.81 -7.34 -0.36
CA LEU A 20 -14.98 -6.23 -1.28
C LEU A 20 -16.46 -5.81 -1.41
N MET A 21 -17.36 -6.77 -1.62
CA MET A 21 -18.79 -6.49 -1.77
C MET A 21 -19.40 -5.87 -0.51
N ILE A 22 -19.11 -6.41 0.67
CA ILE A 22 -19.56 -5.82 1.96
C ILE A 22 -19.08 -4.38 2.08
N SER A 23 -17.85 -4.12 1.65
CA SER A 23 -17.23 -2.80 1.78
C SER A 23 -17.82 -1.78 0.82
N ILE A 24 -18.14 -2.19 -0.41
CA ILE A 24 -18.90 -1.38 -1.36
C ILE A 24 -20.27 -1.02 -0.79
N VAL A 25 -20.95 -1.97 -0.13
CA VAL A 25 -22.24 -1.71 0.52
C VAL A 25 -22.09 -0.70 1.66
N ILE A 26 -21.05 -0.81 2.49
CA ILE A 26 -20.78 0.17 3.57
C ILE A 26 -20.56 1.57 2.98
N VAL A 27 -19.74 1.69 1.93
CA VAL A 27 -19.50 2.96 1.21
C VAL A 27 -20.82 3.54 0.69
N TYR A 28 -21.66 2.70 0.07
CA TYR A 28 -22.92 3.14 -0.50
C TYR A 28 -23.92 3.59 0.57
N VAL A 29 -24.14 2.78 1.60
CA VAL A 29 -25.12 3.06 2.68
C VAL A 29 -24.74 4.28 3.49
N THR A 30 -23.45 4.51 3.68
CA THR A 30 -23.00 5.66 4.46
C THR A 30 -23.24 6.99 3.75
N GLY A 31 -23.39 7.02 2.41
CA GLY A 31 -23.96 8.13 1.66
C GLY A 31 -23.25 9.49 1.80
N LYS A 32 -22.06 9.54 2.40
CA LYS A 32 -21.30 10.77 2.67
C LYS A 32 -20.23 10.98 1.59
N GLY A 33 -20.30 12.12 0.92
CA GLY A 33 -19.34 12.52 -0.11
C GLY A 33 -19.71 12.04 -1.52
N ASN A 34 -18.76 12.13 -2.46
CA ASN A 34 -18.95 11.72 -3.84
C ASN A 34 -18.80 10.19 -3.97
N ILE A 35 -19.93 9.48 -3.90
CA ILE A 35 -19.95 8.00 -3.91
C ILE A 35 -19.22 7.43 -5.14
N ALA A 36 -19.39 8.03 -6.32
CA ALA A 36 -18.77 7.53 -7.55
C ALA A 36 -17.23 7.59 -7.47
N GLU A 37 -16.69 8.70 -6.98
CA GLU A 37 -15.25 8.88 -6.76
C GLU A 37 -14.71 7.90 -5.73
N ILE A 38 -15.39 7.76 -4.59
CA ILE A 38 -15.00 6.82 -3.53
C ILE A 38 -14.96 5.40 -4.07
N LEU A 39 -15.97 4.98 -4.84
CA LEU A 39 -16.02 3.65 -5.45
C LEU A 39 -14.87 3.40 -6.42
N ILE A 40 -14.53 4.38 -7.28
CA ILE A 40 -13.40 4.24 -8.22
C ILE A 40 -12.09 4.06 -7.46
N LEU A 41 -11.82 4.90 -6.46
CA LEU A 41 -10.60 4.80 -5.64
C LEU A 41 -10.55 3.50 -4.86
N PHE A 42 -11.69 3.06 -4.33
CA PHE A 42 -11.80 1.81 -3.59
C PHE A 42 -11.52 0.60 -4.47
N ILE A 43 -12.09 0.54 -5.68
CA ILE A 43 -11.83 -0.55 -6.64
C ILE A 43 -10.37 -0.55 -7.10
N ALA A 44 -9.80 0.62 -7.39
CA ALA A 44 -8.39 0.72 -7.78
C ALA A 44 -7.48 0.22 -6.65
N ASN A 45 -7.73 0.64 -5.41
CA ASN A 45 -6.97 0.21 -4.25
C ASN A 45 -7.13 -1.31 -4.01
N PHE A 46 -8.32 -1.86 -4.24
CA PHE A 46 -8.57 -3.29 -4.16
C PHE A 46 -7.72 -4.06 -5.18
N LEU A 47 -7.69 -3.61 -6.43
CA LEU A 47 -6.86 -4.22 -7.47
C LEU A 47 -5.37 -4.19 -7.12
N GLY A 48 -4.89 -3.05 -6.59
CA GLY A 48 -3.51 -2.94 -6.10
C GLY A 48 -3.19 -3.94 -4.98
N ASN A 49 -4.06 -4.05 -3.96
CA ASN A 49 -3.88 -5.02 -2.88
C ASN A 49 -3.99 -6.47 -3.34
N LEU A 50 -4.91 -6.76 -4.26
CA LEU A 50 -5.03 -8.08 -4.88
C LEU A 50 -3.72 -8.49 -5.54
N PHE A 51 -3.09 -7.59 -6.29
CA PHE A 51 -1.79 -7.85 -6.91
C PHE A 51 -0.68 -8.03 -5.88
N ILE A 52 -0.67 -7.28 -4.77
CA ILE A 52 0.28 -7.52 -3.67
C ILE A 52 0.10 -8.93 -3.07
N MET A 53 -1.14 -9.36 -2.83
CA MET A 53 -1.40 -10.69 -2.28
C MET A 53 -0.99 -11.80 -3.25
N VAL A 54 -1.26 -11.64 -4.55
CA VAL A 54 -0.82 -12.57 -5.60
C VAL A 54 0.71 -12.59 -5.67
N MET A 55 1.36 -11.43 -5.59
CA MET A 55 2.82 -11.31 -5.54
C MET A 55 3.42 -12.08 -4.37
N GLN A 56 2.91 -11.87 -3.15
CA GLN A 56 3.40 -12.57 -1.97
C GLN A 56 3.17 -14.08 -2.08
N SER A 57 2.01 -14.51 -2.61
CA SER A 57 1.73 -15.93 -2.87
C SER A 57 2.76 -16.56 -3.81
N ASN A 58 3.10 -15.87 -4.90
CA ASN A 58 4.05 -16.34 -5.90
C ASN A 58 5.49 -16.36 -5.36
N TYR A 59 5.85 -15.39 -4.54
CA TYR A 59 7.13 -15.41 -3.86
C TYR A 59 7.26 -16.59 -2.88
N THR A 60 6.22 -16.88 -2.11
CA THR A 60 6.21 -18.03 -1.19
C THR A 60 6.25 -19.38 -1.93
N SER A 61 5.66 -19.48 -3.13
CA SER A 61 5.69 -20.71 -3.94
C SER A 61 6.95 -20.89 -4.78
N GLY A 62 7.87 -19.91 -4.77
CA GLY A 62 9.10 -19.94 -5.56
C GLY A 62 8.98 -19.39 -6.98
N ASP A 63 7.78 -19.02 -7.46
CA ASP A 63 7.59 -18.36 -8.76
C ASP A 63 7.84 -16.84 -8.67
N SER A 64 9.10 -16.50 -8.39
CA SER A 64 9.48 -15.12 -8.12
C SER A 64 9.44 -14.22 -9.36
N LYS A 65 9.46 -14.79 -10.57
CA LYS A 65 9.33 -14.03 -11.82
C LYS A 65 7.92 -13.45 -11.95
N ILE A 66 6.90 -14.29 -11.79
CA ILE A 66 5.51 -13.82 -11.80
C ILE A 66 5.27 -12.86 -10.63
N GLY A 67 5.77 -13.19 -9.43
CA GLY A 67 5.64 -12.33 -8.26
C GLY A 67 6.15 -10.90 -8.50
N ALA A 68 7.29 -10.75 -9.18
CA ALA A 68 7.85 -9.44 -9.52
C ALA A 68 7.01 -8.65 -10.52
N ILE A 69 6.33 -9.32 -11.47
CA ILE A 69 5.40 -8.66 -12.41
C ILE A 69 4.22 -8.08 -11.63
N TYR A 70 3.61 -8.86 -10.73
CA TYR A 70 2.51 -8.38 -9.89
C TYR A 70 2.93 -7.26 -8.94
N HIS A 71 4.15 -7.30 -8.41
CA HIS A 71 4.72 -6.21 -7.63
C HIS A 71 4.71 -4.91 -8.45
N LEU A 72 5.30 -4.94 -9.64
CA LEU A 72 5.37 -3.77 -10.52
C LEU A 72 3.97 -3.27 -10.92
N SER A 73 3.06 -4.17 -11.28
CA SER A 73 1.67 -3.80 -11.60
C SER A 73 0.95 -3.14 -10.43
N SER A 74 1.13 -3.65 -9.20
CA SER A 74 0.53 -3.04 -8.01
C SER A 74 1.09 -1.64 -7.73
N THR A 75 2.40 -1.45 -7.88
CA THR A 75 3.06 -0.15 -7.70
C THR A 75 2.52 0.90 -8.67
N LEU A 76 2.28 0.54 -9.93
CA LEU A 76 1.70 1.46 -10.91
C LEU A 76 0.30 1.92 -10.49
N ILE A 77 -0.55 0.99 -10.02
CA ILE A 77 -1.89 1.31 -9.53
C ILE A 77 -1.81 2.24 -8.30
N PHE A 78 -0.97 1.90 -7.32
CA PHE A 78 -0.82 2.74 -6.12
C PHE A 78 -0.20 4.10 -6.41
N THR A 79 0.68 4.21 -7.40
CA THR A 79 1.22 5.50 -7.85
C THR A 79 0.11 6.39 -8.40
N LEU A 80 -0.77 5.85 -9.25
CA LEU A 80 -1.90 6.61 -9.80
C LEU A 80 -2.87 7.08 -8.69
N ILE A 81 -3.19 6.20 -7.73
CA ILE A 81 -4.02 6.56 -6.57
C ILE A 81 -3.33 7.65 -5.73
N SER A 82 -2.02 7.58 -5.56
CA SER A 82 -1.26 8.55 -4.76
C SER A 82 -1.15 9.92 -5.44
N ILE A 83 -0.99 9.95 -6.76
CA ILE A 83 -1.04 11.20 -7.54
C ILE A 83 -2.42 11.83 -7.41
N TYR A 84 -3.48 11.02 -7.53
CA TYR A 84 -4.85 11.49 -7.31
C TYR A 84 -5.03 12.07 -5.90
N GLY A 85 -4.59 11.34 -4.87
CA GLY A 85 -4.68 11.77 -3.47
C GLY A 85 -3.89 13.05 -3.19
N LEU A 86 -2.77 13.27 -3.88
CA LEU A 86 -2.03 14.53 -3.79
C LEU A 86 -2.81 15.69 -4.41
N ILE A 87 -3.22 15.55 -5.67
CA ILE A 87 -3.81 16.65 -6.47
C ILE A 87 -5.16 17.07 -5.90
N TYR A 88 -6.02 16.11 -5.55
CA TYR A 88 -7.40 16.38 -5.19
C TYR A 88 -7.66 16.42 -3.68
N LEU A 89 -6.85 15.72 -2.88
CA LEU A 89 -7.08 15.57 -1.44
C LEU A 89 -5.95 16.16 -0.58
N GLY A 90 -4.87 16.68 -1.19
CA GLY A 90 -3.72 17.23 -0.47
C GLY A 90 -2.98 16.20 0.40
N LYS A 91 -3.20 14.90 0.19
CA LYS A 91 -2.65 13.84 1.06
C LYS A 91 -1.25 13.43 0.62
N TYR A 92 -0.27 14.20 1.06
CA TYR A 92 1.14 14.06 0.70
C TYR A 92 1.77 12.73 1.17
N GLN A 93 1.27 12.13 2.26
CA GLN A 93 1.79 10.87 2.79
C GLN A 93 1.72 9.69 1.81
N TYR A 94 0.82 9.73 0.81
CA TYR A 94 0.70 8.62 -0.15
C TYR A 94 1.71 8.70 -1.29
N ILE A 95 2.09 9.91 -1.70
CA ILE A 95 2.95 10.11 -2.86
C ILE A 95 4.44 9.97 -2.51
N ILE A 96 4.86 10.41 -1.33
CA ILE A 96 6.27 10.40 -0.92
C ILE A 96 6.87 9.00 -1.00
N TRP A 97 6.15 7.99 -0.49
CA TRP A 97 6.64 6.61 -0.46
C TRP A 97 6.62 5.91 -1.81
N GLN A 98 6.00 6.49 -2.85
CA GLN A 98 6.00 5.87 -4.17
C GLN A 98 7.41 5.74 -4.74
N ILE A 99 8.35 6.61 -4.37
CA ILE A 99 9.75 6.45 -4.78
C ILE A 99 10.35 5.13 -4.25
N CYS A 100 10.06 4.78 -3.00
CA CYS A 100 10.51 3.52 -2.39
C CYS A 100 9.82 2.30 -3.00
N TYR A 101 8.51 2.38 -3.25
CA TYR A 101 7.76 1.31 -3.96
C TYR A 101 8.28 1.09 -5.38
N LEU A 102 8.61 2.17 -6.11
CA LEU A 102 9.21 2.09 -7.44
C LEU A 102 10.58 1.45 -7.39
N ILE A 103 11.46 1.88 -6.48
CA ILE A 103 12.79 1.26 -6.31
C ILE A 103 12.66 -0.24 -6.01
N ALA A 104 11.80 -0.62 -5.07
CA ALA A 104 11.60 -2.02 -4.69
C ALA A 104 11.06 -2.88 -5.84
N SER A 105 10.05 -2.38 -6.56
CA SER A 105 9.44 -3.10 -7.68
C SER A 105 10.35 -3.20 -8.90
N ILE A 106 11.09 -2.14 -9.24
CA ILE A 106 12.09 -2.15 -10.31
C ILE A 106 13.19 -3.14 -9.98
N LYS A 107 13.75 -3.10 -8.76
CA LYS A 107 14.79 -4.05 -8.34
C LYS A 107 14.29 -5.49 -8.45
N ALA A 108 13.11 -5.78 -7.89
CA ALA A 108 12.54 -7.12 -7.95
C ALA A 108 12.35 -7.58 -9.40
N PHE A 109 11.81 -6.71 -10.25
CA PHE A 109 11.61 -7.00 -11.66
C PHE A 109 12.93 -7.28 -12.38
N THR A 110 13.96 -6.46 -12.18
CA THR A 110 15.27 -6.65 -12.82
C THR A 110 16.00 -7.88 -12.34
N PHE A 111 15.95 -8.16 -11.04
CA PHE A 111 16.59 -9.32 -10.45
C PHE A 111 15.96 -10.62 -10.96
N TYR A 112 14.64 -10.76 -10.87
CA TYR A 112 13.98 -12.02 -11.21
C TYR A 112 13.80 -12.24 -12.72
N ASN A 113 13.55 -11.20 -13.52
CA ASN A 113 13.31 -11.35 -14.96
C ASN A 113 14.58 -11.24 -15.81
N PHE A 114 15.55 -10.43 -15.41
CA PHE A 114 16.79 -10.21 -16.17
C PHE A 114 18.05 -10.77 -15.50
N GLY A 115 17.95 -11.34 -14.29
CA GLY A 115 19.12 -11.83 -13.54
C GLY A 115 20.08 -10.72 -13.10
N LYS A 116 19.66 -9.45 -13.15
CA LYS A 116 20.48 -8.28 -12.83
C LYS A 116 20.10 -7.73 -11.47
N ASP A 117 20.95 -7.94 -10.48
CA ASP A 117 20.76 -7.38 -9.13
C ASP A 117 21.31 -5.95 -9.04
N ILE A 118 20.47 -5.03 -8.57
CA ILE A 118 20.87 -3.66 -8.25
C ILE A 118 21.25 -3.63 -6.77
N LYS A 119 22.49 -4.04 -6.46
CA LYS A 119 22.97 -4.27 -5.08
C LYS A 119 22.85 -3.07 -4.14
N ILE A 120 22.91 -1.85 -4.68
CA ILE A 120 22.71 -0.61 -3.93
C ILE A 120 21.32 -0.56 -3.29
N PHE A 121 20.29 -1.04 -3.99
CA PHE A 121 18.94 -1.09 -3.47
C PHE A 121 18.79 -2.31 -2.57
N ASN A 122 19.15 -2.18 -1.30
CA ASN A 122 18.98 -3.22 -0.29
C ASN A 122 18.15 -2.71 0.90
N GLU A 123 17.92 -3.58 1.88
CA GLU A 123 17.09 -3.29 3.04
C GLU A 123 17.63 -2.10 3.86
N TYR A 124 18.95 -1.97 3.96
CA TYR A 124 19.61 -0.86 4.66
C TYR A 124 19.45 0.46 3.90
N PHE A 125 19.66 0.44 2.57
CA PHE A 125 19.47 1.63 1.74
C PHE A 125 18.02 2.11 1.80
N LEU A 126 17.04 1.21 1.65
CA LEU A 126 15.63 1.59 1.78
C LEU A 126 15.27 2.01 3.20
N GLY A 127 15.83 1.38 4.23
CA GLY A 127 15.64 1.81 5.62
C GLY A 127 16.12 3.25 5.83
N ALA A 128 17.33 3.58 5.37
CA ALA A 128 17.87 4.94 5.45
C ALA A 128 17.05 5.94 4.63
N LEU A 129 16.66 5.57 3.40
CA LEU A 129 15.81 6.39 2.56
C LEU A 129 14.45 6.64 3.23
N ASN A 130 13.82 5.62 3.81
CA ASN A 130 12.54 5.75 4.50
C ASN A 130 12.64 6.68 5.72
N VAL A 131 13.71 6.60 6.51
CA VAL A 131 13.96 7.55 7.61
C VAL A 131 14.04 8.97 7.07
N PHE A 132 14.80 9.19 5.99
CA PHE A 132 14.88 10.49 5.33
C PHE A 132 13.52 10.98 4.80
N LEU A 133 12.72 10.10 4.19
CA LEU A 133 11.37 10.43 3.71
C LEU A 133 10.40 10.78 4.84
N ILE A 134 10.52 10.15 6.02
CA ILE A 134 9.75 10.54 7.22
C ILE A 134 10.12 11.97 7.64
N PHE A 135 11.42 12.31 7.67
CA PHE A 135 11.85 13.69 7.97
C PHE A 135 11.30 14.69 6.96
N LEU A 136 11.34 14.38 5.66
CA LEU A 136 10.74 15.23 4.62
C LEU A 136 9.23 15.36 4.80
N TYR A 137 8.54 14.26 5.09
CA TYR A 137 7.09 14.27 5.34
C TYR A 137 6.74 15.20 6.50
N ILE A 138 7.45 15.11 7.63
CA ILE A 138 7.22 15.97 8.78
C ILE A 138 7.54 17.43 8.43
N TYR A 139 8.70 17.68 7.82
CA TYR A 139 9.14 19.04 7.48
C TYR A 139 8.17 19.77 6.56
N PHE A 140 7.78 19.14 5.44
CA PHE A 140 6.80 19.72 4.53
C PHE A 140 5.39 19.73 5.12
N GLY A 141 5.09 18.73 5.95
CA GLY A 141 3.86 18.65 6.71
C GLY A 141 3.65 19.81 7.69
N THR A 142 4.71 20.36 8.28
CA THR A 142 4.62 21.46 9.23
C THR A 142 4.80 22.84 8.60
N ASN A 143 5.57 22.94 7.52
CA ASN A 143 5.93 24.22 6.90
C ASN A 143 5.14 24.50 5.61
N GLY A 144 4.31 23.56 5.15
CA GLY A 144 3.63 23.63 3.85
C GLY A 144 4.59 23.44 2.66
N LEU A 145 4.03 23.24 1.46
CA LEU A 145 4.77 23.50 0.22
C LEU A 145 4.17 24.71 -0.48
N ASN A 146 5.01 25.65 -0.90
CA ASN A 146 4.64 26.67 -1.85
C ASN A 146 5.01 26.19 -3.26
N ILE A 147 3.99 25.90 -4.08
CA ILE A 147 4.17 25.51 -5.48
C ILE A 147 3.47 26.56 -6.34
N GLY A 148 4.23 27.34 -7.10
CA GLY A 148 3.69 28.32 -8.04
C GLY A 148 2.90 29.47 -7.41
N GLY A 149 3.17 29.83 -6.15
CA GLY A 149 2.49 30.90 -5.43
C GLY A 149 1.30 30.45 -4.58
N ASN A 150 0.93 29.17 -4.65
CA ASN A 150 -0.10 28.58 -3.78
C ASN A 150 0.56 27.84 -2.62
N GLU A 151 0.27 28.26 -1.39
CA GLU A 151 0.60 27.50 -0.19
C GLU A 151 -0.34 26.31 -0.05
N ILE A 152 0.23 25.11 -0.15
CA ILE A 152 -0.45 23.88 0.21
C ILE A 152 -0.08 23.60 1.67
N ILE A 153 -1.00 23.92 2.58
CA ILE A 153 -0.87 23.59 4.00
C ILE A 153 -1.19 22.11 4.16
N PHE A 154 -0.19 21.36 4.59
CA PHE A 154 -0.35 19.97 4.97
C PHE A 154 -0.57 19.89 6.48
N SER A 155 -1.21 18.82 6.96
CA SER A 155 -1.27 18.56 8.41
C SER A 155 -0.57 17.25 8.71
N VAL A 156 0.39 17.29 9.65
CA VAL A 156 1.01 16.09 10.22
C VAL A 156 0.11 15.57 11.33
N GLY A 157 -0.92 14.82 10.94
CA GLY A 157 -1.80 14.13 11.87
C GLY A 157 -1.22 12.80 12.33
N PHE A 158 -1.74 12.27 13.45
CA PHE A 158 -1.43 10.93 13.94
C PHE A 158 -1.62 9.85 12.85
N GLU A 159 -2.73 9.92 12.10
CA GLU A 159 -2.97 9.06 10.93
C GLU A 159 -1.77 9.04 9.98
N GLY A 160 -1.30 10.23 9.57
CA GLY A 160 -0.25 10.38 8.58
C GLY A 160 1.09 9.80 9.03
N ILE A 161 1.48 10.03 10.30
CA ILE A 161 2.71 9.46 10.87
C ILE A 161 2.63 7.94 10.94
N ILE A 162 1.51 7.39 11.41
CA ILE A 162 1.36 5.94 11.55
C ILE A 162 1.34 5.27 10.16
N MET A 163 0.65 5.85 9.18
CA MET A 163 0.68 5.34 7.80
C MET A 163 2.08 5.45 7.18
N ALA A 164 2.82 6.54 7.43
CA ALA A 164 4.21 6.72 6.99
C ALA A 164 5.14 5.62 7.51
N LEU A 165 5.02 5.26 8.80
CA LEU A 165 5.75 4.12 9.36
C LEU A 165 5.35 2.82 8.66
N GLY A 166 4.06 2.62 8.44
CA GLY A 166 3.54 1.46 7.73
C GLY A 166 4.10 1.29 6.32
N PHE A 167 4.08 2.36 5.50
CA PHE A 167 4.68 2.37 4.17
C PHE A 167 6.19 2.16 4.20
N SER A 168 6.87 2.70 5.21
CA SER A 168 8.31 2.51 5.40
C SER A 168 8.65 1.03 5.61
N PHE A 169 7.96 0.37 6.52
CA PHE A 169 8.16 -1.07 6.75
C PHE A 169 7.83 -1.90 5.51
N VAL A 170 6.69 -1.65 4.86
CA VAL A 170 6.31 -2.39 3.64
C VAL A 170 7.36 -2.22 2.54
N THR A 171 7.80 -1.00 2.26
CA THR A 171 8.78 -0.77 1.18
C THR A 171 10.16 -1.35 1.50
N THR A 172 10.60 -1.31 2.76
CA THR A 172 11.83 -1.99 3.21
C THR A 172 11.73 -3.51 3.10
N GLY A 173 10.57 -4.10 3.40
CA GLY A 173 10.35 -5.54 3.20
C GLY A 173 10.35 -5.92 1.73
N LEU A 174 9.66 -5.13 0.89
CA LEU A 174 9.51 -5.38 -0.55
C LEU A 174 10.81 -5.35 -1.35
N VAL A 175 11.82 -4.59 -0.94
CA VAL A 175 13.14 -4.57 -1.61
C VAL A 175 13.99 -5.81 -1.27
N SER A 176 13.62 -6.54 -0.22
CA SER A 176 14.37 -7.70 0.24
C SER A 176 14.15 -8.91 -0.65
N THR A 177 15.24 -9.59 -0.98
CA THR A 177 15.19 -10.92 -1.62
C THR A 177 15.00 -12.05 -0.59
N LYS A 178 15.11 -11.74 0.71
CA LYS A 178 14.96 -12.70 1.81
C LYS A 178 13.48 -12.82 2.18
N ASP A 179 12.86 -13.95 1.85
CA ASP A 179 11.41 -14.13 2.00
C ASP A 179 10.91 -13.94 3.45
N LYS A 180 11.62 -14.50 4.45
CA LYS A 180 11.26 -14.34 5.87
C LYS A 180 11.33 -12.88 6.33
N PHE A 181 12.37 -12.14 5.91
CA PHE A 181 12.47 -10.70 6.23
C PHE A 181 11.36 -9.91 5.55
N ARG A 182 11.14 -10.12 4.24
CA ARG A 182 10.06 -9.48 3.50
C ARG A 182 8.70 -9.72 4.15
N TYR A 183 8.39 -10.97 4.52
CA TYR A 183 7.12 -11.32 5.16
C TYR A 183 6.90 -10.54 6.46
N TRP A 184 7.85 -10.61 7.40
CA TRP A 184 7.69 -9.99 8.73
C TRP A 184 7.65 -8.47 8.65
N THR A 185 8.53 -7.86 7.86
CA THR A 185 8.56 -6.41 7.70
C THR A 185 7.28 -5.90 7.01
N ASN A 186 6.79 -6.61 5.99
CA ASN A 186 5.50 -6.28 5.37
C ASN A 186 4.33 -6.44 6.36
N LEU A 187 4.30 -7.51 7.15
CA LEU A 187 3.25 -7.75 8.13
C LEU A 187 3.18 -6.62 9.18
N VAL A 188 4.33 -6.19 9.70
CA VAL A 188 4.41 -5.05 10.63
C VAL A 188 3.92 -3.77 9.95
N GLY A 189 4.35 -3.51 8.71
CA GLY A 189 3.91 -2.33 7.98
C GLY A 189 2.40 -2.31 7.70
N ILE A 190 1.82 -3.45 7.34
CA ILE A 190 0.38 -3.65 7.15
C ILE A 190 -0.40 -3.29 8.43
N ILE A 191 0.08 -3.72 9.61
CA ILE A 191 -0.54 -3.40 10.90
C ILE A 191 -0.56 -1.89 11.13
N PHE A 192 0.55 -1.20 10.89
CA PHE A 192 0.59 0.27 11.02
C PHE A 192 -0.37 0.96 10.05
N ILE A 193 -0.41 0.54 8.78
CA ILE A 193 -1.34 1.11 7.79
C ILE A 193 -2.80 0.95 8.28
N ILE A 194 -3.17 -0.22 8.83
CA ILE A 194 -4.50 -0.46 9.39
C ILE A 194 -4.80 0.52 10.54
N ILE A 195 -3.89 0.66 11.50
CA ILE A 195 -4.07 1.54 12.67
C ILE A 195 -4.26 2.99 12.23
N GLY A 196 -3.39 3.49 11.34
CA GLY A 196 -3.46 4.86 10.84
C GLY A 196 -4.75 5.12 10.07
N SER A 197 -5.11 4.19 9.17
CA SER A 197 -6.33 4.31 8.35
C SER A 197 -7.60 4.23 9.20
N LEU A 198 -7.65 3.34 10.20
CA LEU A 198 -8.76 3.24 11.13
C LEU A 198 -8.97 4.55 11.89
N TYR A 199 -7.88 5.16 12.38
CA TYR A 199 -7.94 6.46 13.03
C TYR A 199 -8.53 7.52 12.09
N GLY A 200 -8.06 7.57 10.84
CA GLY A 200 -8.60 8.49 9.82
C GLY A 200 -10.09 8.31 9.55
N VAL A 201 -10.55 7.06 9.44
CA VAL A 201 -11.98 6.74 9.28
C VAL A 201 -12.80 7.22 10.46
N VAL A 202 -12.36 6.92 11.69
CA VAL A 202 -13.07 7.28 12.92
C VAL A 202 -13.14 8.80 13.10
N MET A 203 -12.02 9.50 12.92
CA MET A 203 -11.97 10.97 13.03
C MET A 203 -12.76 11.65 11.92
N GLY A 204 -12.69 11.15 10.69
CA GLY A 204 -13.51 11.63 9.58
C GLY A 204 -15.00 11.50 9.91
N TYR A 205 -15.41 10.33 10.40
CA TYR A 205 -16.79 10.06 10.79
C TYR A 205 -17.31 11.04 11.85
N PHE A 206 -16.52 11.28 12.92
CA PHE A 206 -16.84 12.28 13.95
C PHE A 206 -16.86 13.71 13.40
N GLY A 207 -16.05 14.01 12.38
CA GLY A 207 -16.06 15.28 11.64
C GLY A 207 -17.20 15.41 10.62
N GLY A 208 -18.13 14.45 10.54
CA GLY A 208 -19.30 14.51 9.68
C GLY A 208 -19.07 14.10 8.21
N LYS A 209 -17.85 13.73 7.81
CA LYS A 209 -17.50 13.25 6.46
C LYS A 209 -16.99 11.80 6.51
N ILE A 210 -16.85 11.13 5.37
CA ILE A 210 -16.12 9.86 5.31
C ILE A 210 -14.90 10.07 4.43
N ASP A 211 -13.74 9.75 4.98
CA ASP A 211 -12.51 9.74 4.23
C ASP A 211 -12.43 8.46 3.40
N GLY A 212 -12.90 8.53 2.15
CA GLY A 212 -12.97 7.38 1.25
C GLY A 212 -11.60 6.73 1.00
N VAL A 213 -10.52 7.51 1.06
CA VAL A 213 -9.16 6.99 0.92
C VAL A 213 -8.75 6.23 2.16
N SER A 214 -8.95 6.78 3.36
CA SER A 214 -8.63 6.08 4.62
C SER A 214 -9.53 4.84 4.81
N LEU A 215 -10.80 4.89 4.38
CA LEU A 215 -11.68 3.71 4.38
C LEU A 215 -11.18 2.63 3.42
N GLY A 216 -10.73 3.02 2.23
CA GLY A 216 -10.07 2.15 1.27
C GLY A 216 -8.86 1.45 1.86
N TYR A 217 -7.90 2.22 2.39
CA TYR A 217 -6.72 1.64 3.03
C TYR A 217 -7.08 0.77 4.23
N PHE A 218 -8.03 1.17 5.09
CA PHE A 218 -8.39 0.37 6.25
C PHE A 218 -8.92 -1.01 5.87
N ILE A 219 -9.99 -1.06 5.09
CA ILE A 219 -10.68 -2.31 4.76
C ILE A 219 -9.80 -3.22 3.88
N LEU A 220 -9.13 -2.63 2.90
CA LEU A 220 -8.37 -3.40 1.92
C LEU A 220 -7.05 -3.88 2.51
N THR A 221 -6.38 -3.07 3.32
CA THR A 221 -5.20 -3.51 4.05
C THR A 221 -5.54 -4.53 5.14
N MET A 222 -6.73 -4.47 5.76
CA MET A 222 -7.25 -5.55 6.61
C MET A 222 -7.40 -6.87 5.84
N THR A 223 -7.86 -6.81 4.59
CA THR A 223 -7.96 -8.01 3.73
C THR A 223 -6.58 -8.60 3.44
N THR A 224 -5.60 -7.75 3.11
CA THR A 224 -4.19 -8.14 2.96
C THR A 224 -3.62 -8.73 4.25
N PHE A 225 -3.97 -8.18 5.41
CA PHE A 225 -3.55 -8.69 6.71
C PHE A 225 -4.06 -10.10 6.97
N VAL A 226 -5.36 -10.36 6.77
CA VAL A 226 -5.94 -11.71 6.91
C VAL A 226 -5.23 -12.72 5.99
N PHE A 227 -4.91 -12.31 4.77
CA PHE A 227 -4.13 -13.14 3.86
C PHE A 227 -2.70 -13.43 4.39
N TYR A 228 -1.99 -12.42 4.89
CA TYR A 228 -0.67 -12.62 5.49
C TYR A 228 -0.72 -13.53 6.73
N LEU A 229 -1.77 -13.42 7.55
CA LEU A 229 -1.98 -14.31 8.70
C LEU A 229 -2.17 -15.78 8.27
N LYS A 230 -2.87 -16.02 7.15
CA LYS A 230 -3.00 -17.38 6.58
C LYS A 230 -1.66 -17.99 6.20
N LEU A 231 -0.70 -17.16 5.79
CA LEU A 231 0.67 -17.57 5.45
C LEU A 231 1.58 -17.75 6.67
N LEU A 232 1.20 -17.23 7.85
CA LEU A 232 2.03 -17.19 9.06
C LEU A 232 2.64 -18.54 9.44
N LYS A 233 1.88 -19.62 9.28
CA LYS A 233 2.33 -21.00 9.57
C LYS A 233 3.62 -21.40 8.83
N ASN A 234 3.89 -20.80 7.67
CA ASN A 234 5.08 -21.07 6.87
C ASN A 234 6.32 -20.35 7.41
N TYR A 235 6.14 -19.31 8.24
CA TYR A 235 7.21 -18.42 8.71
C TYR A 235 7.53 -18.54 10.21
N LEU A 236 6.71 -19.28 10.95
CA LEU A 236 6.92 -19.62 12.37
C LEU A 236 7.89 -20.79 12.57
N LYS A 237 8.18 -21.56 11.51
CA LYS A 237 9.23 -22.58 11.50
C LYS A 237 10.61 -21.94 11.28
#